data_AF-A0A3B9H823-F1
#
_entry.id   AF-A0A3B9H823-F1
#
_cell.length_a   1.000
_cell.length_b   1.000
_cell.length_c   1.000
_cell.angle_alpha   90.00
_cell.angle_beta   90.00
_cell.angle_gamma   90.00
#
_symmetry.space_group_name_H-M   'P 1'
#
loop_
_entity.id
_entity.type
_entity.pdbx_description
1 polymer ?
#
loop_
_entity_poly.entity_id
_entity_poly.type
_entity_poly.pdbx_seq_one_letter_code
_entity_poly.pdbx_strand_id
1 'polypeptide(L)'
;MTQFATLLLLAAFLSCTHSEPEYDITCTENGCSGTYIGPEFVNGSDVAHQFSNHMARRVGEELKELYRQKKYTRVVLKEIQMTTKGMNFIGDVTYSLKIPFESVSDPCEAFTSFDHRGGWGHKIKESGVRHTFRNKQNLQLIEKITPEGLQEFWVQFQHRDYQSQCESK
;
A
#
# COMPACT_ATOMS: atom_id res chain seq x y z
N MET A 1 -15.17 5.15 -65.18
CA MET A 1 -15.34 4.14 -64.11
C MET A 1 -13.97 3.92 -63.47
N THR A 2 -13.71 4.56 -62.35
CA THR A 2 -12.46 4.40 -61.59
C THR A 2 -12.86 4.20 -60.13
N GLN A 3 -12.74 2.96 -59.67
CA GLN A 3 -12.98 2.57 -58.28
C GLN A 3 -11.84 3.11 -57.41
N PHE A 4 -12.17 3.86 -56.35
CA PHE A 4 -11.25 4.11 -55.25
C PHE A 4 -11.39 2.96 -54.25
N ALA A 5 -10.30 2.19 -54.09
CA ALA A 5 -10.20 1.17 -53.04
C ALA A 5 -9.76 1.84 -51.73
N THR A 6 -10.62 1.80 -50.73
CA THR A 6 -10.36 2.26 -49.36
C THR A 6 -9.45 1.26 -48.66
N LEU A 7 -8.22 1.65 -48.31
CA LEU A 7 -7.33 0.84 -47.48
C LEU A 7 -7.50 1.28 -46.01
N LEU A 8 -8.33 0.55 -45.25
CA LEU A 8 -8.41 0.71 -43.80
C LEU A 8 -7.22 -0.05 -43.16
N LEU A 9 -6.23 0.70 -42.68
CA LEU A 9 -5.20 0.18 -41.79
C LEU A 9 -5.80 0.02 -40.38
N LEU A 10 -6.22 -1.21 -40.04
CA LEU A 10 -6.46 -1.58 -38.65
C LEU A 10 -5.11 -1.69 -37.93
N ALA A 11 -4.76 -0.66 -37.16
CA ALA A 11 -3.73 -0.77 -36.15
C ALA A 11 -4.25 -1.67 -35.02
N ALA A 12 -3.77 -2.91 -34.98
CA ALA A 12 -3.99 -3.79 -33.84
C ALA A 12 -3.19 -3.24 -32.65
N PHE A 13 -3.88 -2.58 -31.73
CA PHE A 13 -3.33 -2.28 -30.41
C PHE A 13 -3.12 -3.62 -29.69
N LEU A 14 -1.89 -4.14 -29.71
CA LEU A 14 -1.46 -5.14 -28.75
C LEU A 14 -1.47 -4.47 -27.36
N SER A 15 -2.62 -4.50 -26.69
CA SER A 15 -2.67 -4.30 -25.26
C SER A 15 -1.96 -5.47 -24.60
N CYS A 16 -0.72 -5.25 -24.17
CA CYS A 16 -0.07 -6.13 -23.21
C CYS A 16 -0.90 -6.12 -21.93
N THR A 17 -1.76 -7.12 -21.73
CA THR A 17 -2.38 -7.38 -20.43
C THR A 17 -1.31 -7.98 -19.53
N HIS A 18 -0.60 -7.15 -18.77
CA HIS A 18 0.21 -7.63 -17.66
C HIS A 18 -0.78 -8.07 -16.58
N SER A 19 -0.89 -9.36 -16.32
CA SER A 19 -1.57 -9.85 -15.12
C SER A 19 -0.66 -9.50 -13.95
N GLU A 20 -1.01 -8.46 -13.20
CA GLU A 20 -0.40 -8.20 -11.89
C GLU A 20 -0.48 -9.49 -11.05
N PRO A 21 0.54 -9.82 -10.25
CA PRO A 21 0.47 -10.97 -9.35
C PRO A 21 -0.78 -10.86 -8.49
N GLU A 22 -1.55 -11.94 -8.39
CA GLU A 22 -2.73 -11.96 -7.53
C GLU A 22 -2.26 -12.07 -6.07
N TYR A 23 -2.40 -10.98 -5.32
CA TYR A 23 -2.10 -10.95 -3.89
C TYR A 23 -3.40 -11.15 -3.11
N ASP A 24 -3.49 -12.23 -2.33
CA ASP A 24 -4.60 -12.42 -1.40
C ASP A 24 -4.38 -11.55 -0.15
N ILE A 25 -4.84 -10.30 -0.22
CA ILE A 25 -4.94 -9.41 0.94
C ILE A 25 -6.38 -9.47 1.47
N THR A 26 -6.53 -10.05 2.65
CA THR A 26 -7.81 -10.10 3.37
C THR A 26 -7.89 -8.94 4.35
N CYS A 27 -9.00 -8.21 4.35
CA CYS A 27 -9.29 -7.19 5.34
C CYS A 27 -10.62 -7.45 6.05
N THR A 28 -10.67 -7.03 7.30
CA THR A 28 -11.85 -7.01 8.16
C THR A 28 -11.85 -5.71 8.96
N GLU A 29 -12.88 -5.52 9.80
CA GLU A 29 -12.94 -4.42 10.75
C GLU A 29 -11.76 -4.40 11.73
N ASN A 30 -11.09 -5.53 11.93
CA ASN A 30 -9.98 -5.68 12.88
C ASN A 30 -8.59 -5.51 12.23
N GLY A 31 -8.52 -5.31 10.91
CA GLY A 31 -7.25 -5.15 10.21
C GLY A 31 -7.16 -5.89 8.88
N CYS A 32 -6.01 -5.74 8.24
CA CYS A 32 -5.66 -6.40 6.99
C CYS A 32 -4.44 -7.30 7.17
N SER A 33 -4.40 -8.40 6.41
CA SER A 33 -3.25 -9.28 6.34
C SER A 33 -3.11 -9.93 4.97
N GLY A 34 -1.89 -10.27 4.60
CA GLY A 34 -1.59 -11.00 3.38
C GLY A 34 -0.16 -11.52 3.39
N THR A 35 0.13 -12.41 2.46
CA THR A 35 1.49 -12.92 2.22
C THR A 35 1.74 -13.02 0.72
N TYR A 36 2.88 -12.50 0.28
CA TYR A 36 3.45 -12.75 -1.02
C TYR A 36 4.43 -13.93 -0.94
N ILE A 37 4.33 -14.86 -1.89
CA ILE A 37 5.30 -15.94 -2.12
C ILE A 37 5.63 -15.96 -3.60
N GLY A 38 6.89 -15.73 -3.95
CA GLY A 38 7.32 -15.73 -5.35
C GLY A 38 8.69 -15.10 -5.53
N PRO A 39 9.13 -14.88 -6.79
CA PRO A 39 10.45 -14.33 -7.06
C PRO A 39 10.62 -12.93 -6.47
N GLU A 40 11.86 -12.57 -6.10
CA GLU A 40 12.18 -11.20 -5.67
C GLU A 40 12.04 -10.21 -6.84
N PHE A 41 12.60 -10.58 -8.01
CA PHE A 41 12.60 -9.77 -9.22
C PHE A 41 12.02 -10.53 -10.41
N VAL A 42 11.24 -9.83 -11.25
CA VAL A 42 10.80 -10.31 -12.56
C VAL A 42 11.13 -9.25 -13.60
N ASN A 43 11.90 -9.62 -14.63
CA ASN A 43 12.36 -8.70 -15.67
C ASN A 43 13.03 -7.41 -15.13
N GLY A 44 13.76 -7.53 -14.01
CA GLY A 44 14.42 -6.40 -13.34
C GLY A 44 13.49 -5.50 -12.50
N SER A 45 12.18 -5.79 -12.49
CA SER A 45 11.22 -5.13 -11.60
C SER A 45 11.14 -5.87 -10.27
N ASP A 46 11.11 -5.10 -9.18
CA ASP A 46 11.05 -5.61 -7.82
C ASP A 46 9.61 -5.96 -7.43
N VAL A 47 9.18 -7.16 -7.81
CA VAL A 47 7.80 -7.61 -7.64
C VAL A 47 7.49 -7.96 -6.18
N ALA A 48 8.50 -8.36 -5.40
CA ALA A 48 8.34 -8.57 -3.97
C ALA A 48 8.07 -7.25 -3.24
N HIS A 49 8.75 -6.15 -3.61
CA HIS A 49 8.49 -4.84 -3.02
C HIS A 49 7.07 -4.37 -3.29
N GLN A 50 6.53 -4.66 -4.48
CA GLN A 50 5.20 -4.21 -4.86
C GLN A 50 4.12 -4.68 -3.89
N PHE A 51 4.32 -5.79 -3.19
CA PHE A 51 3.40 -6.25 -2.15
C PHE A 51 3.12 -5.19 -1.06
N SER A 52 4.12 -4.40 -0.62
CA SER A 52 3.86 -3.34 0.37
C SER A 52 3.01 -2.20 -0.20
N ASN A 53 3.17 -1.88 -1.50
CA ASN A 53 2.29 -0.93 -2.21
C ASN A 53 0.84 -1.43 -2.25
N HIS A 54 0.63 -2.71 -2.60
CA HIS A 54 -0.71 -3.31 -2.66
C HIS A 54 -1.37 -3.38 -1.29
N MET A 55 -0.61 -3.77 -0.25
CA MET A 55 -1.07 -3.75 1.12
C MET A 55 -1.49 -2.34 1.57
N ALA A 56 -0.65 -1.33 1.33
CA ALA A 56 -0.95 0.05 1.72
C ALA A 56 -2.22 0.57 1.05
N ARG A 57 -2.36 0.33 -0.27
CA ARG A 57 -3.56 0.66 -1.04
C ARG A 57 -4.81 -0.01 -0.45
N ARG A 58 -4.76 -1.32 -0.22
CA ARG A 58 -5.91 -2.09 0.27
C ARG A 58 -6.34 -1.71 1.68
N VAL A 59 -5.39 -1.41 2.58
CA VAL A 59 -5.66 -0.86 3.92
C VAL A 59 -6.33 0.51 3.81
N GLY A 60 -5.79 1.41 2.99
CA GLY A 60 -6.37 2.74 2.80
C GLY A 60 -7.79 2.70 2.22
N GLU A 61 -8.09 1.72 1.35
CA GLU A 61 -9.44 1.47 0.85
C GLU A 61 -10.38 0.96 1.94
N GLU A 62 -9.93 0.00 2.77
CA GLU A 62 -10.72 -0.54 3.88
C GLU A 62 -11.08 0.53 4.90
N LEU A 63 -10.09 1.34 5.34
CA LEU A 63 -10.32 2.42 6.30
C LEU A 63 -11.39 3.42 5.82
N LYS A 64 -11.38 3.75 4.52
CA LYS A 64 -12.41 4.62 3.91
C LYS A 64 -13.78 3.96 3.87
N GLU A 65 -13.83 2.66 3.57
CA GLU A 65 -15.08 1.90 3.55
C GLU A 65 -15.69 1.79 4.96
N LEU A 66 -14.91 1.41 5.96
CA LEU A 66 -15.33 1.38 7.36
C LEU A 66 -15.85 2.75 7.82
N TYR A 67 -15.13 3.83 7.46
CA TYR A 67 -15.57 5.18 7.78
C TYR A 67 -16.94 5.53 7.16
N ARG A 68 -17.18 5.18 5.89
CA ARG A 68 -18.49 5.37 5.23
C ARG A 68 -19.61 4.60 5.93
N GLN A 69 -19.29 3.42 6.47
CA GLN A 69 -20.21 2.61 7.26
C GLN A 69 -20.39 3.11 8.71
N LYS A 70 -19.79 4.25 9.08
CA LYS A 70 -19.75 4.79 10.45
C LYS A 70 -19.05 3.86 11.45
N LYS A 71 -18.16 3.00 10.97
CA LYS A 71 -17.25 2.18 11.78
C LYS A 71 -15.91 2.89 11.80
N TYR A 72 -15.68 3.67 12.84
CA TYR A 72 -14.50 4.50 12.94
C TYR A 72 -13.33 3.66 13.47
N THR A 73 -12.29 3.54 12.67
CA THR A 73 -11.11 2.76 13.02
C THR A 73 -9.83 3.53 12.70
N ARG A 74 -8.72 3.06 13.28
CA ARG A 74 -7.37 3.48 12.92
C ARG A 74 -6.41 2.31 12.99
N VAL A 75 -5.27 2.43 12.31
CA VAL A 75 -4.22 1.40 12.37
C VAL A 75 -3.48 1.50 13.69
N VAL A 76 -3.28 0.36 14.36
CA VAL A 76 -2.41 0.25 15.53
C VAL A 76 -0.97 0.10 15.04
N LEU A 77 -0.36 1.21 14.61
CA LEU A 77 0.95 1.23 13.93
C LEU A 77 2.04 0.40 14.64
N LYS A 78 2.10 0.49 15.97
CA LYS A 78 3.10 -0.22 16.78
C LYS A 78 2.98 -1.75 16.64
N GLU A 79 1.78 -2.25 16.43
CA GLU A 79 1.46 -3.68 16.31
C GLU A 79 1.53 -4.21 14.86
N ILE A 80 1.90 -3.38 13.89
CA ILE A 80 2.20 -3.86 12.54
C ILE A 80 3.29 -4.94 12.61
N GLN A 81 2.98 -6.11 12.05
CA GLN A 81 3.91 -7.22 11.89
C GLN A 81 4.35 -7.28 10.44
N MET A 82 5.67 -7.29 10.23
CA MET A 82 6.30 -7.26 8.92
C MET A 82 7.46 -8.25 8.93
N THR A 83 7.40 -9.27 8.08
CA THR A 83 8.44 -10.30 8.00
C THR A 83 8.76 -10.62 6.56
N THR A 84 10.04 -10.71 6.24
CA THR A 84 10.55 -11.25 4.99
C THR A 84 11.30 -12.55 5.25
N LYS A 85 11.48 -13.37 4.22
CA LYS A 85 12.36 -14.53 4.20
C LYS A 85 12.79 -14.78 2.76
N GLY A 86 14.05 -15.16 2.55
CA GLY A 86 14.55 -15.52 1.22
C GLY A 86 14.90 -14.32 0.33
N MET A 87 15.02 -13.11 0.90
CA MET A 87 15.50 -11.90 0.20
C MET A 87 17.02 -11.95 0.02
N ASN A 88 17.50 -12.91 -0.76
CA ASN A 88 18.92 -13.15 -1.00
C ASN A 88 19.23 -13.32 -2.49
N PHE A 89 18.34 -12.85 -3.38
CA PHE A 89 18.43 -13.00 -4.83
C PHE A 89 18.38 -14.46 -5.33
N ILE A 90 18.01 -15.42 -4.49
CA ILE A 90 17.96 -16.85 -4.83
C ILE A 90 16.59 -17.43 -4.46
N GLY A 91 15.88 -17.93 -5.47
CA GLY A 91 14.59 -18.59 -5.28
C GLY A 91 13.48 -17.63 -4.89
N ASP A 92 12.51 -18.14 -4.15
CA ASP A 92 11.32 -17.38 -3.76
C ASP A 92 11.50 -16.66 -2.43
N VAL A 93 10.94 -15.46 -2.40
CA VAL A 93 10.74 -14.62 -1.22
C VAL A 93 9.41 -14.97 -0.59
N THR A 94 9.36 -15.01 0.73
CA THR A 94 8.11 -14.91 1.50
C THR A 94 8.05 -13.55 2.16
N TYR A 95 7.06 -12.73 1.83
CA TYR A 95 6.83 -11.43 2.46
C TYR A 95 5.42 -11.37 3.06
N SER A 96 5.33 -11.31 4.39
CA SER A 96 4.06 -11.29 5.13
C SER A 96 3.85 -9.98 5.88
N LEU A 97 2.61 -9.51 5.86
CA LEU A 97 2.16 -8.29 6.56
C LEU A 97 0.88 -8.58 7.34
N LYS A 98 0.83 -8.06 8.59
CA LYS A 98 -0.38 -7.96 9.40
C LYS A 98 -0.49 -6.55 9.95
N ILE A 99 -1.59 -5.88 9.62
CA ILE A 99 -1.86 -4.48 9.93
C ILE A 99 -3.16 -4.41 10.74
N PRO A 100 -3.06 -4.45 12.08
CA PRO A 100 -4.24 -4.46 12.95
C PRO A 100 -4.90 -3.09 13.00
N PHE A 101 -6.23 -3.09 13.13
CA PHE A 101 -7.04 -1.91 13.40
C PHE A 101 -7.57 -1.95 14.82
N GLU A 102 -7.86 -0.77 15.37
CA GLU A 102 -8.66 -0.60 16.57
C GLU A 102 -9.84 0.33 16.30
N SER A 103 -10.97 0.06 16.95
CA SER A 103 -12.16 0.90 16.88
C SER A 103 -12.00 2.13 17.78
N VAL A 104 -12.51 3.27 17.31
CA VAL A 104 -12.59 4.52 18.06
C VAL A 104 -14.04 5.03 18.07
N SER A 105 -14.43 5.79 19.09
CA SER A 105 -15.79 6.32 19.20
C SER A 105 -15.99 7.61 18.40
N ASP A 106 -14.94 8.43 18.27
CA ASP A 106 -14.99 9.72 17.60
C ASP A 106 -14.54 9.59 16.11
N PRO A 107 -15.35 10.02 15.12
CA PRO A 107 -14.93 10.08 13.71
C PRO A 107 -13.65 10.90 13.47
N CYS A 108 -13.31 11.83 14.35
CA CYS A 108 -12.10 12.66 14.26
C CYS A 108 -10.87 12.03 14.93
N GLU A 109 -11.03 10.90 15.63
CA GLU A 109 -9.91 10.07 16.08
C GLU A 109 -9.56 8.95 15.07
N ALA A 110 -10.45 8.72 14.10
CA ALA A 110 -10.27 7.75 13.03
C ALA A 110 -9.25 8.22 11.98
N PHE A 111 -8.79 7.27 11.18
CA PHE A 111 -7.90 7.53 10.05
C PHE A 111 -8.50 6.94 8.77
N THR A 112 -8.39 7.68 7.68
CA THR A 112 -8.98 7.33 6.37
C THR A 112 -7.96 7.26 5.25
N SER A 113 -6.67 7.30 5.59
CA SER A 113 -5.58 7.12 4.63
C SER A 113 -4.42 6.39 5.28
N PHE A 114 -3.81 5.53 4.48
CA PHE A 114 -2.67 4.72 4.85
C PHE A 114 -1.74 4.62 3.64
N ASP A 115 -0.43 4.74 3.89
CA ASP A 115 0.61 4.74 2.88
C ASP A 115 1.92 4.23 3.50
N HIS A 116 2.96 4.06 2.69
CA HIS A 116 4.29 3.71 3.17
C HIS A 116 5.40 4.40 2.38
N ARG A 117 6.61 4.42 2.95
CA ARG A 117 7.85 4.81 2.27
C ARG A 117 8.98 3.93 2.76
N GLY A 118 9.59 3.22 1.83
CA GLY A 118 10.60 2.24 2.17
C GLY A 118 11.28 1.64 0.97
N GLY A 119 12.01 0.59 1.25
CA GLY A 119 12.74 -0.22 0.31
C GLY A 119 13.96 -0.85 0.96
N TRP A 120 14.83 -1.38 0.10
CA TRP A 120 16.03 -2.11 0.49
C TRP A 120 17.29 -1.44 -0.05
N GLY A 121 18.44 -1.87 0.47
CA GLY A 121 19.76 -1.45 -0.02
C GLY A 121 20.14 0.00 0.33
N HIS A 122 19.28 0.74 1.03
CA HIS A 122 19.58 2.07 1.53
C HIS A 122 18.77 2.41 2.77
N LYS A 123 19.31 3.26 3.64
CA LYS A 123 18.61 3.75 4.83
C LYS A 123 17.90 5.06 4.55
N ILE A 124 16.58 5.03 4.56
CA ILE A 124 15.70 6.19 4.51
C ILE A 124 15.63 6.82 5.90
N LYS A 125 15.57 8.16 5.95
CA LYS A 125 15.42 8.91 7.20
C LYS A 125 13.96 9.32 7.40
N GLU A 126 13.49 9.22 8.63
CA GLU A 126 12.13 9.65 9.02
C GLU A 126 11.82 11.09 8.61
N SER A 127 12.79 12.01 8.69
CA SER A 127 12.62 13.40 8.28
C SER A 127 12.24 13.57 6.81
N GLY A 128 12.78 12.72 5.92
CA GLY A 128 12.42 12.71 4.49
C GLY A 128 11.00 12.20 4.27
N VAL A 129 10.59 11.18 5.04
CA VAL A 129 9.22 10.65 5.00
C VAL A 129 8.23 11.72 5.48
N ARG A 130 8.49 12.34 6.64
CA ARG A 130 7.66 13.45 7.16
C ARG A 130 7.57 14.61 6.18
N HIS A 131 8.67 14.96 5.51
CA HIS A 131 8.66 15.99 4.49
C HIS A 131 7.77 15.64 3.29
N THR A 132 7.76 14.37 2.87
CA THR A 132 6.90 13.85 1.79
C THR A 132 5.42 14.00 2.14
N PHE A 133 5.06 13.75 3.40
CA PHE A 133 3.67 13.83 3.89
C PHE A 133 3.36 15.13 4.65
N ARG A 134 4.16 16.20 4.50
CA ARG A 134 4.04 17.44 5.30
C ARG A 134 2.68 18.15 5.21
N ASN A 135 1.94 17.92 4.12
CA ASN A 135 0.63 18.53 3.87
C ASN A 135 -0.53 17.64 4.36
N LYS A 136 -0.24 16.50 5.01
CA LYS A 136 -1.25 15.57 5.52
C LYS A 136 -1.59 15.91 6.97
N GLN A 137 -2.87 15.83 7.31
CA GLN A 137 -3.38 16.14 8.65
C GLN A 137 -3.19 14.96 9.60
N ASN A 138 -2.84 15.26 10.85
CA ASN A 138 -2.67 14.28 11.93
C ASN A 138 -1.72 13.13 11.56
N LEU A 139 -0.65 13.43 10.82
CA LEU A 139 0.31 12.44 10.32
C LEU A 139 0.93 11.61 11.45
N GLN A 140 0.76 10.29 11.39
CA GLN A 140 1.41 9.32 12.26
C GLN A 140 2.20 8.33 11.42
N LEU A 141 3.36 7.89 11.93
CA LEU A 141 4.19 6.90 11.25
C LEU A 141 4.98 6.03 12.22
N ILE A 142 5.39 4.86 11.77
CA ILE A 142 6.29 3.94 12.48
C ILE A 142 7.29 3.34 11.50
N GLU A 143 8.55 3.21 11.94
CA GLU A 143 9.58 2.48 11.21
C GLU A 143 9.51 0.98 11.54
N LYS A 144 9.59 0.13 10.51
CA LYS A 144 9.76 -1.31 10.64
C LYS A 144 10.96 -1.72 9.78
N ILE A 145 11.79 -2.60 10.31
CA ILE A 145 12.95 -3.15 9.59
C ILE A 145 12.92 -4.67 9.75
N THR A 146 13.00 -5.41 8.65
CA THR A 146 13.12 -6.87 8.70
C THR A 146 14.58 -7.31 8.88
N PRO A 147 14.83 -8.54 9.34
CA PRO A 147 16.20 -9.08 9.42
C PRO A 147 16.94 -9.06 8.08
N GLU A 148 16.23 -9.21 6.97
CA GLU A 148 16.78 -9.13 5.61
C GLU A 148 17.06 -7.70 5.12
N GLY A 149 16.72 -6.68 5.92
CA GLY A 149 17.06 -5.28 5.63
C GLY A 149 16.02 -4.52 4.82
N LEU A 150 14.80 -5.03 4.65
CA LEU A 150 13.68 -4.20 4.19
C LEU A 150 13.38 -3.17 5.27
N GLN A 151 13.45 -1.88 4.93
CA GLN A 151 13.00 -0.80 5.78
C GLN A 151 11.69 -0.23 5.23
N GLU A 152 10.68 -0.10 6.06
CA GLU A 152 9.41 0.54 5.72
C GLU A 152 8.99 1.53 6.81
N PHE A 153 8.67 2.75 6.40
CA PHE A 153 7.88 3.66 7.22
C PHE A 153 6.42 3.51 6.85
N TRP A 154 5.62 2.95 7.75
CA TRP A 154 4.18 2.84 7.60
C TRP A 154 3.52 4.10 8.15
N VAL A 155 2.58 4.66 7.39
CA VAL A 155 2.06 6.01 7.63
C VAL A 155 0.54 5.99 7.59
N GLN A 156 -0.11 6.63 8.56
CA GLN A 156 -1.53 6.96 8.50
C GLN A 156 -1.76 8.45 8.65
N PHE A 157 -2.79 8.96 7.99
CA PHE A 157 -3.22 10.36 8.11
C PHE A 157 -4.71 10.51 7.80
N GLN A 158 -5.26 11.68 8.13
CA GLN A 158 -6.66 11.99 7.87
C GLN A 158 -6.82 12.57 6.46
N HIS A 159 -7.85 12.10 5.75
CA HIS A 159 -8.19 12.58 4.42
C HIS A 159 -9.29 13.65 4.48
N ARG A 160 -9.06 14.79 3.82
CA ARG A 160 -9.99 15.93 3.86
C ARG A 160 -11.39 15.56 3.36
N ASP A 161 -11.51 14.78 2.28
CA ASP A 161 -12.81 14.39 1.73
C ASP A 161 -13.69 13.57 2.68
N TYR A 162 -13.12 12.97 3.73
CA TYR A 162 -13.83 12.16 4.72
C TYR A 162 -13.96 12.86 6.07
N GLN A 163 -13.00 13.72 6.40
CA GLN A 163 -12.80 14.27 7.75
C GLN A 163 -12.69 15.80 7.72
N SER A 164 -13.31 16.48 6.74
CA SER A 164 -13.27 17.95 6.60
C SER A 164 -13.87 18.68 7.80
N GLN A 165 -14.77 18.03 8.54
CA GLN A 165 -15.39 18.54 9.76
C GLN A 165 -14.48 18.46 10.99
N CYS A 166 -13.39 17.69 10.91
CA CYS A 166 -12.46 17.54 12.03
C CYS A 166 -11.55 18.76 12.07
N GLU A 167 -11.49 19.40 13.24
CA GLU A 167 -10.58 20.53 13.46
C GLU A 167 -9.14 20.08 13.20
N SER A 168 -8.41 20.86 12.41
CA SER A 168 -6.97 20.69 12.28
C SER A 168 -6.31 21.12 13.59
N LYS A 169 -6.00 20.16 14.47
CA LYS A 169 -5.11 20.37 15.61
C LYS A 169 -3.65 20.47 15.17
#